data_AF-A0A1Y2CKM7-F1
#
_entry.id   AF-A0A1Y2CKM7-F1
#
_cell.length_a   1.000
_cell.length_b   1.000
_cell.length_c   1.000
_cell.angle_alpha   90.00
_cell.angle_beta   90.00
_cell.angle_gamma   90.00
#
_symmetry.space_group_name_H-M   'P 1'
#
loop_
_entity.id
_entity.type
_entity.pdbx_description
1 polymer ?
#
loop_
_entity_poly.entity_id
_entity_poly.type
_entity_poly.pdbx_seq_one_letter_code
_entity_poly.pdbx_strand_id
1 'polypeptide(L)'
;MAITEQQAIEWAADLCRQMMLVSTGLAHCFLAGGPQPPIFNWPPGSAQEEGWCQAFLRRDGRKRQTLDGTQSSKTTLANKKAADDPPFFMSFGHQSNIRAWENHFPFLQLMFDPDISAIMYRYVAEAVQWMMKGGGSHSNFQHLLWVGLRDWNTSSAWTRGVVLIYARRSCKKRTIATSKCNSIK
;
A
#
# COMPACT_ATOMS: atom_id res chain seq x y z
N MET A 1 -31.22 -0.64 8.07
CA MET A 1 -30.43 0.18 9.02
C MET A 1 -29.75 1.27 8.21
N ALA A 2 -30.17 2.53 8.35
CA ALA A 2 -29.55 3.64 7.64
C ALA A 2 -28.28 4.08 8.41
N ILE A 3 -27.15 4.18 7.71
CA ILE A 3 -25.90 4.71 8.26
C ILE A 3 -26.10 6.22 8.45
N THR A 4 -25.75 6.75 9.62
CA THR A 4 -25.83 8.20 9.86
C THR A 4 -24.73 8.94 9.08
N GLU A 5 -24.98 10.19 8.68
CA GLU A 5 -23.99 11.01 7.95
C GLU A 5 -22.64 11.10 8.68
N GLN A 6 -22.68 11.17 10.01
CA GLN A 6 -21.50 11.18 10.87
C GLN A 6 -20.69 9.88 10.77
N GLN A 7 -21.36 8.72 10.78
CA GLN A 7 -20.71 7.42 10.61
C GLN A 7 -20.07 7.26 9.22
N ALA A 8 -20.69 7.84 8.18
CA ALA A 8 -20.12 7.82 6.83
C ALA A 8 -18.83 8.63 6.72
N ILE A 9 -18.79 9.81 7.35
CA ILE A 9 -17.60 10.68 7.39
C ILE A 9 -16.43 9.99 8.13
N GLU A 10 -16.71 9.38 9.28
CA GLU A 10 -15.70 8.66 10.06
C GLU A 10 -15.14 7.46 9.29
N TRP A 11 -16.02 6.67 8.66
CA TRP A 11 -15.59 5.55 7.83
C TRP A 11 -14.71 5.98 6.66
N ALA A 12 -15.06 7.08 5.97
CA ALA A 12 -14.26 7.61 4.88
C ALA A 12 -12.87 8.10 5.36
N ALA A 13 -12.81 8.73 6.53
CA ALA A 13 -11.55 9.17 7.13
C ALA A 13 -10.63 8.00 7.47
N ASP A 14 -11.19 6.93 8.04
CA ASP A 14 -10.42 5.71 8.35
C ASP A 14 -9.95 4.99 7.08
N LEU A 15 -10.78 4.94 6.05
CA LEU A 15 -10.37 4.43 4.74
C LEU A 15 -9.22 5.25 4.17
N CYS A 16 -9.30 6.59 4.19
CA CYS A 16 -8.18 7.45 3.77
C CYS A 16 -6.89 7.15 4.54
N ARG A 17 -6.97 6.97 5.86
CA ARG A 17 -5.80 6.62 6.69
C ARG A 17 -5.21 5.28 6.27
N GLN A 18 -6.04 4.26 6.08
CA GLN A 18 -5.59 2.96 5.61
C GLN A 18 -4.92 3.06 4.23
N MET A 19 -5.50 3.82 3.30
CA MET A 19 -4.94 4.06 1.98
C MET A 19 -3.56 4.70 2.03
N MET A 20 -3.40 5.76 2.83
CA MET A 20 -2.11 6.42 3.04
C MET A 20 -1.09 5.49 3.69
N LEU A 21 -1.48 4.66 4.67
CA LEU A 21 -0.55 3.71 5.29
C LEU A 21 -0.02 2.68 4.29
N VAL A 22 -0.87 2.21 3.36
CA VAL A 22 -0.44 1.28 2.31
C VAL A 22 0.46 1.97 1.30
N SER A 23 0.09 3.13 0.76
CA SER A 23 0.95 3.84 -0.20
C SER A 23 2.29 4.20 0.42
N THR A 24 2.30 4.76 1.63
CA THR A 24 3.53 5.08 2.36
C THR A 24 4.36 3.83 2.65
N GLY A 25 3.74 2.75 3.13
CA GLY A 25 4.43 1.49 3.38
C GLY A 25 5.05 0.90 2.11
N LEU A 26 4.39 1.10 0.97
CA LEU A 26 4.84 0.64 -0.34
C LEU A 26 6.03 1.44 -0.86
N ALA A 27 6.00 2.78 -0.75
CA ALA A 27 7.19 3.59 -1.07
C ALA A 27 8.40 3.08 -0.28
N HIS A 28 8.23 2.78 1.01
CA HIS A 28 9.28 2.25 1.87
C HIS A 28 9.58 0.75 1.67
N CYS A 29 9.02 0.12 0.64
CA CYS A 29 9.58 -1.13 0.11
C CYS A 29 10.74 -0.87 -0.84
N PHE A 30 10.83 0.33 -1.45
CA PHE A 30 11.86 0.73 -2.40
C PHE A 30 12.78 1.84 -1.86
N LEU A 31 12.23 2.81 -1.14
CA LEU A 31 12.95 3.95 -0.58
C LEU A 31 13.31 3.78 0.89
N ALA A 32 14.50 4.24 1.27
CA ALA A 32 14.90 4.37 2.66
C ALA A 32 14.02 5.40 3.42
N GLY A 33 14.12 5.39 4.75
CA GLY A 33 13.39 6.33 5.62
C GLY A 33 12.09 5.80 6.24
N GLY A 34 11.72 4.55 5.94
CA GLY A 34 10.62 3.87 6.61
C GLY A 34 11.05 3.16 7.90
N PRO A 35 10.10 2.55 8.65
CA PRO A 35 10.39 1.81 9.88
C PRO A 35 11.21 0.53 9.66
N GLN A 36 11.41 0.14 8.40
CA GLN A 36 12.14 -1.04 7.99
C GLN A 36 12.94 -0.70 6.73
N PRO A 37 14.10 -1.35 6.51
CA PRO A 37 14.85 -1.16 5.28
C PRO A 37 14.02 -1.55 4.05
N PRO A 38 14.34 -0.97 2.88
CA PRO A 38 13.78 -1.40 1.60
C PRO A 38 13.96 -2.90 1.39
N ILE A 39 12.99 -3.52 0.75
CA ILE A 39 13.03 -4.95 0.37
C ILE A 39 13.35 -5.13 -1.12
N PHE A 40 13.26 -4.05 -1.90
CA PHE A 40 13.54 -4.04 -3.32
C PHE A 40 14.72 -3.12 -3.63
N ASN A 41 15.51 -3.54 -4.60
CA ASN A 41 16.47 -2.67 -5.26
C ASN A 41 15.80 -2.05 -6.48
N TRP A 42 16.13 -0.80 -6.77
CA TRP A 42 15.67 -0.14 -7.99
C TRP A 42 16.28 -0.80 -9.23
N PRO A 43 15.49 -1.02 -10.30
CA PRO A 43 16.03 -1.30 -11.62
C PRO A 43 16.93 -0.15 -12.12
N PRO A 44 17.90 -0.44 -13.01
CA PRO A 44 18.66 0.62 -13.67
C PRO A 44 17.72 1.57 -14.44
N GLY A 45 17.89 2.88 -14.26
CA GLY A 45 17.09 3.89 -14.96
C GLY A 45 15.78 4.29 -14.26
N SER A 46 15.47 3.76 -13.07
CA SER A 46 14.19 3.99 -12.39
C SER A 46 14.05 5.34 -11.65
N ALA A 47 14.66 6.41 -12.18
CA ALA A 47 14.61 7.74 -11.55
C ALA A 47 13.17 8.32 -11.52
N GLN A 48 12.35 7.95 -12.52
CA GLN A 48 10.96 8.39 -12.60
C GLN A 48 10.09 7.72 -11.54
N GLU A 49 10.24 6.42 -11.33
CA GLU A 49 9.52 5.61 -10.35
C GLU A 49 9.89 6.03 -8.93
N GLU A 50 11.17 6.34 -8.71
CA GLU A 50 11.64 6.97 -7.48
C GLU A 50 10.94 8.32 -7.25
N GLY A 51 10.87 9.15 -8.29
CA GLY A 51 10.12 10.41 -8.28
C GLY A 51 8.65 10.22 -7.92
N TRP A 52 8.00 9.17 -8.44
CA TRP A 52 6.62 8.83 -8.09
C TRP A 52 6.46 8.46 -6.61
N CYS A 53 7.36 7.65 -6.07
CA CYS A 53 7.41 7.33 -4.64
C CYS A 53 7.48 8.57 -3.77
N GLN A 54 8.40 9.49 -4.10
CA GLN A 54 8.53 10.75 -3.37
C GLN A 54 7.28 11.64 -3.48
N ALA A 55 6.65 11.66 -4.67
CA ALA A 55 5.45 12.45 -4.93
C ALA A 55 4.27 12.00 -4.07
N PHE A 56 3.97 10.70 -4.01
CA PHE A 56 2.86 10.24 -3.18
C PHE A 56 3.20 10.21 -1.68
N LEU A 57 4.47 10.08 -1.28
CA LEU A 57 4.87 10.29 0.12
C LEU A 57 4.58 11.72 0.59
N ARG A 58 4.90 12.72 -0.26
CA ARG A 58 4.59 14.13 0.01
C ARG A 58 3.07 14.37 0.06
N ARG A 59 2.32 13.78 -0.87
CA ARG A 59 0.85 13.82 -0.88
C ARG A 59 0.28 13.24 0.42
N ASP A 60 0.72 12.05 0.82
CA ASP A 60 0.24 11.38 2.03
C ASP A 60 0.58 12.18 3.29
N GLY A 61 1.75 12.82 3.34
CA GLY A 61 2.14 13.73 4.43
C GLY A 61 1.19 14.93 4.55
N ARG A 62 0.89 15.61 3.43
CA ARG A 62 -0.08 16.71 3.39
C ARG A 62 -1.49 16.25 3.78
N LYS A 63 -1.89 15.08 3.29
CA LYS A 63 -3.22 14.51 3.54
C LYS A 63 -3.39 14.13 5.02
N ARG A 64 -2.36 13.56 5.66
CA ARG A 64 -2.32 13.32 7.12
C ARG A 64 -2.43 14.62 7.92
N GLN A 65 -1.66 15.65 7.56
CA GLN A 65 -1.78 16.97 8.19
C GLN A 65 -3.19 17.56 8.08
N THR A 66 -3.89 17.29 6.98
CA THR A 66 -5.27 17.77 6.76
C THR A 66 -6.30 16.95 7.54
N LEU A 67 -6.10 15.63 7.67
CA LEU A 67 -7.02 14.72 8.36
C LEU A 67 -6.86 14.73 9.89
N ASP A 68 -5.63 14.88 10.37
CA ASP A 68 -5.29 14.80 11.81
C ASP A 68 -4.98 16.19 12.41
N GLY A 69 -5.01 17.25 11.60
CA GLY A 69 -4.75 18.63 12.04
C GLY A 69 -5.86 19.22 12.90
N THR A 70 -5.48 20.09 13.84
CA THR A 70 -6.41 20.85 14.69
C THR A 70 -7.32 21.73 13.82
N GLN A 71 -8.62 21.76 14.12
CA GLN A 71 -9.56 22.76 13.56
C GLN A 71 -9.00 24.15 13.82
N SER A 72 -8.45 24.79 12.79
CA SER A 72 -8.05 26.18 12.88
C SER A 72 -9.31 27.02 13.06
N SER A 73 -9.34 27.82 14.12
CA SER A 73 -10.42 28.76 14.43
C SER A 73 -10.32 30.07 13.64
N LYS A 74 -9.21 30.29 12.91
CA LYS A 74 -8.96 31.49 12.08
C LYS A 74 -9.08 31.23 10.58
N THR A 75 -8.90 29.99 10.17
CA THR A 75 -9.06 29.52 8.79
C THR A 75 -9.88 28.25 8.91
N THR A 76 -11.10 28.21 8.39
CA THR A 76 -12.06 27.10 8.44
C THR A 76 -11.55 25.82 7.73
N LEU A 77 -10.37 25.33 8.08
CA LEU A 77 -9.59 24.30 7.40
C LEU A 77 -8.96 23.33 8.42
N ALA A 78 -9.75 22.78 9.36
CA ALA A 78 -9.74 21.32 9.40
C ALA A 78 -11.03 20.88 8.72
N ASN A 79 -10.85 20.38 7.51
CA ASN A 79 -11.93 20.21 6.57
C ASN A 79 -12.70 18.96 7.00
N LYS A 80 -13.93 19.11 7.51
CA LYS A 80 -14.83 17.98 7.83
C LYS A 80 -15.06 17.06 6.62
N LYS A 81 -14.73 17.55 5.40
CA LYS A 81 -14.73 16.84 4.12
C LYS A 81 -13.34 16.45 3.62
N ALA A 82 -12.29 16.47 4.44
CA ALA A 82 -10.95 16.08 4.01
C ALA A 82 -10.90 14.63 3.52
N ALA A 83 -11.81 13.78 4.00
CA ALA A 83 -12.00 12.42 3.51
C ALA A 83 -12.77 12.34 2.19
N ASP A 84 -13.54 13.37 1.82
CA ASP A 84 -14.28 13.49 0.56
C ASP A 84 -13.37 14.08 -0.53
N ASP A 85 -12.42 13.25 -0.98
CA ASP A 85 -11.43 13.61 -2.01
C ASP A 85 -11.43 12.56 -3.12
N PRO A 86 -12.32 12.71 -4.13
CA PRO A 86 -12.39 11.78 -5.26
C PRO A 86 -11.06 11.61 -6.01
N PRO A 87 -10.29 12.68 -6.31
CA PRO A 87 -8.94 12.53 -6.89
C PRO A 87 -7.99 11.65 -6.07
N PHE A 88 -8.04 11.74 -4.74
CA PHE A 88 -7.26 10.86 -3.87
C PHE A 88 -7.66 9.38 -4.07
N PHE A 89 -8.94 9.06 -4.03
CA PHE A 89 -9.40 7.68 -4.22
C PHE A 89 -9.11 7.14 -5.63
N MET A 90 -9.20 7.98 -6.65
CA MET A 90 -8.85 7.62 -8.02
C MET A 90 -7.38 7.18 -8.16
N SER A 91 -6.49 7.72 -7.33
CA SER A 91 -5.08 7.33 -7.31
C SER A 91 -4.85 5.85 -6.98
N PHE A 92 -5.86 5.16 -6.45
CA PHE A 92 -5.78 3.75 -6.04
C PHE A 92 -6.67 2.84 -6.89
N GLY A 93 -7.21 3.36 -8.00
CA GLY A 93 -8.13 2.67 -8.91
C GLY A 93 -7.47 1.68 -9.87
N HIS A 94 -8.10 1.47 -11.02
CA HIS A 94 -7.63 0.55 -12.07
C HIS A 94 -6.77 1.25 -13.14
N GLN A 95 -6.03 0.45 -13.92
CA GLN A 95 -5.17 0.92 -15.01
C GLN A 95 -5.91 1.81 -16.03
N SER A 96 -7.21 1.58 -16.25
CA SER A 96 -8.07 2.41 -17.10
C SER A 96 -8.04 3.89 -16.70
N ASN A 97 -7.81 4.19 -15.42
CA ASN A 97 -7.80 5.56 -14.90
C ASN A 97 -6.53 6.33 -15.31
N ILE A 98 -5.48 5.64 -15.78
CA ILE A 98 -4.24 6.28 -16.24
C ILE A 98 -4.47 7.07 -17.54
N ARG A 99 -5.28 6.52 -18.45
CA ARG A 99 -5.55 7.13 -19.78
C ARG A 99 -6.46 8.36 -19.70
N ALA A 100 -7.25 8.49 -18.63
CA ALA A 100 -8.15 9.62 -18.46
C ALA A 100 -7.44 10.86 -17.88
N TRP A 101 -6.28 10.69 -17.23
CA TRP A 101 -5.60 11.73 -16.47
C TRP A 101 -4.08 11.52 -16.55
N GLU A 102 -3.49 11.85 -17.69
CA GLU A 102 -2.05 11.69 -17.91
C GLU A 102 -1.26 12.40 -16.78
N ASN A 103 -0.41 11.64 -16.07
CA ASN A 103 0.54 12.07 -15.04
C ASN A 103 0.04 12.57 -13.67
N HIS A 104 -1.26 12.47 -13.35
CA HIS A 104 -1.75 13.02 -12.08
C HIS A 104 -1.71 12.04 -10.89
N PHE A 105 -1.46 10.75 -11.12
CA PHE A 105 -1.57 9.72 -10.09
C PHE A 105 -0.30 8.86 -9.96
N PRO A 106 0.76 9.38 -9.29
CA PRO A 106 2.04 8.69 -9.17
C PRO A 106 1.97 7.28 -8.56
N PHE A 107 1.09 7.08 -7.56
CA PHE A 107 0.88 5.75 -6.97
C PHE A 107 0.28 4.76 -7.97
N LEU A 108 -0.72 5.21 -8.74
CA LEU A 108 -1.35 4.39 -9.77
C LEU A 108 -0.34 4.02 -10.86
N GLN A 109 0.47 4.98 -11.30
CA GLN A 109 1.53 4.76 -12.30
C GLN A 109 2.53 3.73 -11.82
N LEU A 110 3.05 3.86 -10.60
CA LEU A 110 3.99 2.90 -10.03
C LEU A 110 3.40 1.48 -9.92
N MET A 111 2.11 1.34 -9.60
CA MET A 111 1.46 0.02 -9.44
C MET A 111 1.25 -0.73 -10.75
N PHE A 112 1.21 0.00 -11.86
CA PHE A 112 1.00 -0.55 -13.21
C PHE A 112 2.22 -0.41 -14.11
N ASP A 113 3.32 0.14 -13.60
CA ASP A 113 4.61 0.05 -14.26
C ASP A 113 5.00 -1.43 -14.45
N PRO A 114 5.33 -1.89 -15.67
CA PRO A 114 5.60 -3.30 -15.94
C PRO A 114 6.74 -3.88 -15.10
N ASP A 115 7.84 -3.15 -14.94
CA ASP A 115 9.05 -3.64 -14.28
C ASP A 115 8.82 -3.71 -12.76
N ILE A 116 8.28 -2.64 -12.19
CA ILE A 116 7.93 -2.59 -10.77
C ILE A 116 6.82 -3.61 -10.44
N SER A 117 5.81 -3.74 -11.30
CA SER A 117 4.75 -4.73 -11.12
C SER A 117 5.28 -6.16 -11.13
N ALA A 118 6.21 -6.48 -12.04
CA ALA A 118 6.84 -7.79 -12.12
C ALA A 118 7.67 -8.11 -10.85
N ILE A 119 8.42 -7.14 -10.33
CA ILE A 119 9.19 -7.27 -9.09
C ILE A 119 8.26 -7.57 -7.90
N MET A 120 7.19 -6.78 -7.76
CA MET A 120 6.21 -6.98 -6.69
C MET A 120 5.50 -8.34 -6.82
N TYR A 121 5.08 -8.71 -8.03
CA TYR A 121 4.43 -10.00 -8.30
C TYR A 121 5.33 -11.18 -7.90
N ARG A 122 6.60 -11.16 -8.30
CA ARG A 122 7.55 -12.22 -7.94
C ARG A 122 7.69 -12.37 -6.43
N TYR A 123 7.81 -11.25 -5.71
CA TYR A 123 7.88 -11.27 -4.25
C TYR A 123 6.63 -11.85 -3.59
N VAL A 124 5.44 -11.49 -4.08
CA VAL A 124 4.17 -12.06 -3.60
C VAL A 124 4.07 -13.54 -3.92
N ALA A 125 4.47 -13.96 -5.13
CA ALA A 125 4.48 -15.35 -5.55
C ALA A 125 5.38 -16.20 -4.65
N GLU A 126 6.58 -15.71 -4.34
CA GLU A 126 7.48 -16.34 -3.38
C GLU A 126 6.81 -16.46 -2.01
N ALA A 127 6.25 -15.37 -1.46
CA ALA A 127 5.56 -15.40 -0.16
C ALA A 127 4.44 -16.45 -0.10
N VAL A 128 3.66 -16.58 -1.19
CA VAL A 128 2.63 -17.61 -1.33
C VAL A 128 3.24 -19.02 -1.39
N GLN A 129 4.31 -19.22 -2.16
CA GLN A 129 5.00 -20.53 -2.19
C GLN A 129 5.53 -20.91 -0.80
N TRP A 130 6.11 -19.97 -0.06
CA TRP A 130 6.56 -20.19 1.31
C TRP A 130 5.41 -20.57 2.26
N MET A 131 4.27 -19.92 2.10
CA MET A 131 3.04 -20.22 2.84
C MET A 131 2.57 -21.65 2.56
N MET A 132 2.55 -22.07 1.29
CA MET A 132 2.15 -23.42 0.89
C MET A 132 3.14 -24.50 1.34
N LYS A 133 4.45 -24.23 1.28
CA LYS A 133 5.50 -25.16 1.72
C LYS A 133 5.59 -25.33 3.24
N GLY A 134 5.12 -24.35 4.02
CA GLY A 134 5.10 -24.41 5.50
C GLY A 134 3.99 -25.28 6.10
N GLY A 135 3.45 -26.23 5.32
CA GLY A 135 2.22 -26.96 5.56
C GLY A 135 2.25 -27.88 6.78
N GLY A 136 1.98 -27.32 7.96
CA GLY A 136 1.58 -28.07 9.15
C GLY A 136 0.41 -27.45 9.93
N SER A 137 0.13 -26.16 9.75
CA SER A 137 -0.97 -25.48 10.44
C SER A 137 -1.77 -24.60 9.47
N HIS A 138 -3.08 -24.84 9.40
CA HIS A 138 -4.05 -23.98 8.70
C HIS A 138 -4.00 -22.52 9.17
N SER A 139 -3.44 -22.24 10.36
CA SER A 139 -3.27 -20.87 10.89
C SER A 139 -2.33 -19.98 10.07
N ASN A 140 -1.49 -20.56 9.21
CA ASN A 140 -0.49 -19.83 8.45
C ASN A 140 -0.96 -19.43 7.04
N PHE A 141 -2.12 -19.93 6.60
CA PHE A 141 -2.65 -19.63 5.27
C PHE A 141 -3.38 -18.29 5.26
N GLN A 142 -2.90 -17.34 4.45
CA GLN A 142 -3.50 -16.04 4.25
C GLN A 142 -4.23 -15.99 2.91
N HIS A 143 -5.56 -16.09 2.97
CA HIS A 143 -6.45 -16.03 1.80
C HIS A 143 -6.22 -14.80 0.93
N LEU A 144 -5.95 -13.64 1.56
CA LEU A 144 -5.72 -12.38 0.84
C LEU A 144 -4.50 -12.43 -0.08
N LEU A 145 -3.42 -13.12 0.33
CA LEU A 145 -2.23 -13.28 -0.50
C LEU A 145 -2.49 -14.20 -1.69
N TRP A 146 -3.21 -15.29 -1.47
CA TRP A 146 -3.58 -16.23 -2.52
C TRP A 146 -4.46 -15.58 -3.58
N VAL A 147 -5.55 -14.92 -3.15
CA VAL A 147 -6.48 -14.23 -4.06
C VAL A 147 -5.77 -13.08 -4.78
N GLY A 148 -4.96 -12.30 -4.05
CA GLY A 148 -4.18 -11.21 -4.63
C GLY A 148 -3.17 -11.66 -5.69
N LEU A 149 -2.54 -12.83 -5.51
CA LEU A 149 -1.65 -13.42 -6.51
C LEU A 149 -2.44 -13.88 -7.75
N ARG A 150 -3.54 -14.62 -7.53
CA ARG A 150 -4.38 -15.16 -8.61
C ARG A 150 -4.93 -14.05 -9.50
N ASP A 151 -5.42 -12.98 -8.88
CA ASP A 151 -6.13 -11.88 -9.57
C ASP A 151 -5.23 -10.67 -9.83
N TRP A 152 -3.89 -10.84 -9.79
CA TRP A 152 -2.93 -9.73 -9.85
C TRP A 152 -3.17 -8.80 -11.05
N ASN A 153 -3.41 -9.38 -12.22
CA ASN A 153 -3.56 -8.64 -13.48
C ASN A 153 -4.87 -7.85 -13.57
N THR A 154 -5.93 -8.29 -12.90
CA THR A 154 -7.24 -7.62 -12.88
C THR A 154 -7.42 -6.71 -11.67
N SER A 155 -6.55 -6.84 -10.68
CA SER A 155 -6.58 -6.08 -9.43
C SER A 155 -6.30 -4.58 -9.62
N SER A 156 -6.98 -3.78 -8.80
CA SER A 156 -6.70 -2.34 -8.66
C SER A 156 -5.33 -2.08 -8.03
N ALA A 157 -4.83 -0.84 -8.16
CA ALA A 157 -3.61 -0.40 -7.49
C ALA A 157 -3.70 -0.53 -5.97
N TRP A 158 -4.88 -0.25 -5.39
CA TRP A 158 -5.16 -0.53 -3.97
C TRP A 158 -4.85 -1.97 -3.59
N THR A 159 -5.46 -2.91 -4.32
CA THR A 159 -5.37 -4.34 -4.02
C THR A 159 -3.93 -4.83 -4.13
N ARG A 160 -3.22 -4.44 -5.19
CA ARG A 160 -1.79 -4.75 -5.38
C ARG A 160 -0.95 -4.25 -4.21
N GLY A 161 -1.18 -3.00 -3.79
CA GLY A 161 -0.47 -2.40 -2.65
C GLY A 161 -0.74 -3.14 -1.33
N VAL A 162 -2.01 -3.45 -1.04
CA VAL A 162 -2.38 -4.21 0.17
C VAL A 162 -1.71 -5.58 0.18
N VAL A 163 -1.81 -6.32 -0.92
CA VAL A 163 -1.25 -7.68 -1.06
C VAL A 163 0.25 -7.66 -0.81
N LEU A 164 0.98 -6.68 -1.36
CA LEU A 164 2.40 -6.52 -1.13
C LEU A 164 2.73 -6.27 0.36
N ILE A 165 2.01 -5.36 1.03
CA ILE A 165 2.25 -5.07 2.45
C ILE A 165 1.97 -6.29 3.33
N TYR A 166 0.94 -7.08 2.99
CA TYR A 166 0.67 -8.34 3.66
C TYR A 166 1.78 -9.37 3.42
N ALA A 167 2.32 -9.46 2.21
CA ALA A 167 3.41 -10.38 1.88
C ALA A 167 4.66 -10.04 2.71
N ARG A 168 5.01 -8.75 2.78
CA ARG A 168 6.13 -8.25 3.59
C ARG A 168 6.00 -8.62 5.07
N ARG A 169 4.80 -8.47 5.65
CA ARG A 169 4.54 -8.83 7.06
C ARG A 169 4.67 -10.34 7.30
N SER A 170 4.23 -11.14 6.34
CA SER A 170 4.23 -12.60 6.43
C SER A 170 5.65 -13.17 6.37
N CYS A 171 6.49 -12.64 5.48
CA CYS A 171 7.90 -13.01 5.41
C CYS A 171 8.67 -12.64 6.69
N LYS A 172 8.42 -11.44 7.26
CA LYS A 172 9.11 -10.99 8.49
C LYS A 172 8.82 -11.85 9.72
N LYS A 173 7.56 -12.25 9.94
CA LYS A 173 7.18 -13.12 11.08
C LYS A 173 7.99 -14.42 11.09
N ARG A 174 8.35 -14.92 9.91
CA ARG A 174 9.09 -16.17 9.76
C ARG A 174 10.58 -16.02 9.92
N THR A 175 11.22 -14.95 9.41
CA THR A 175 12.66 -14.71 9.65
C THR A 175 12.99 -14.64 11.14
N ILE A 176 12.07 -14.10 11.95
CA ILE A 176 12.19 -14.08 13.42
C ILE A 176 11.94 -15.46 14.03
N ALA A 177 11.02 -16.25 13.48
CA ALA A 177 10.74 -17.60 13.96
C ALA A 177 11.90 -18.59 13.64
N THR A 178 12.51 -18.47 12.46
CA THR A 178 13.65 -19.30 12.06
C THR A 178 14.94 -18.91 12.76
N SER A 179 15.16 -17.62 13.05
CA SER A 179 16.32 -17.20 13.85
C SER A 179 16.19 -17.61 15.32
N LYS A 180 14.99 -17.62 15.90
CA LYS A 180 14.77 -18.11 17.28
C LYS A 180 14.92 -19.63 17.43
N CYS A 181 14.58 -20.44 16.41
CA CYS A 181 14.82 -21.89 16.45
C CYS A 181 16.31 -22.27 16.34
N ASN A 182 17.16 -21.38 15.81
CA ASN A 182 18.59 -21.64 15.64
C ASN A 182 19.46 -21.19 16.83
N SER A 183 18.87 -20.64 17.90
CA SER A 183 19.58 -20.19 19.11
C SER A 183 19.44 -21.13 20.31
N ILE A 184 18.95 -22.35 20.10
CA ILE A 184 19.02 -23.42 21.10
C ILE A 184 20.08 -24.42 20.62
N LYS A 185 21.33 -24.16 21.00
CA LYS A 185 22.41 -25.15 21.07
C LYS A 185 23.10 -24.98 22.41
#